data_AF-A0A918MLW9-F1
#
_entry.id   AF-A0A918MLW9-F1
#
_cell.length_a   1.000
_cell.length_b   1.000
_cell.length_c   1.000
_cell.angle_alpha   90.00
_cell.angle_beta   90.00
_cell.angle_gamma   90.00
#
_symmetry.space_group_name_H-M   'P 1'
#
loop_
_entity.id
_entity.type
_entity.pdbx_description
1 polymer ?
#
loop_
_entity_poly.entity_id
_entity_poly.type
_entity_poly.pdbx_seq_one_letter_code
_entity_poly.pdbx_strand_id
1 'polypeptide(L)'
;MDTILIFDRLDRLEKLLTAHKEVLTFEETCDYTGISRSYLYKLTSSGTIPHSKPNGKMIFFEKRKLNNWLLQNSRKSKAEIENEALRHTLKNRRP
;
A
#
# COMPACT_ATOMS: atom_id res chain seq x y z
N MET A 1 -16.97 7.96 31.48
CA MET A 1 -17.02 6.76 30.61
C MET A 1 -17.54 7.10 29.22
N ASP A 2 -18.57 7.93 29.10
CA ASP A 2 -19.17 8.29 27.80
C ASP A 2 -18.22 9.05 26.86
N THR A 3 -17.36 9.92 27.41
CA THR A 3 -16.35 10.63 26.62
C THR A 3 -15.35 9.70 25.94
N ILE A 4 -14.93 8.62 26.61
CA ILE A 4 -14.01 7.62 26.06
C ILE A 4 -14.65 6.88 24.87
N LEU A 5 -15.94 6.54 24.99
CA LEU A 5 -16.71 5.89 23.92
C LEU A 5 -16.90 6.81 22.71
N ILE A 6 -17.07 8.12 22.95
CA ILE A 6 -17.16 9.12 21.89
C ILE A 6 -15.82 9.24 21.13
N PHE A 7 -14.69 9.30 21.84
CA PHE A 7 -13.38 9.37 21.20
C PHE A 7 -13.08 8.12 20.36
N ASP A 8 -13.36 6.91 20.85
CA ASP A 8 -13.18 5.68 20.05
C ASP A 8 -14.05 5.68 18.79
N ARG A 9 -15.27 6.24 18.88
CA ARG A 9 -16.14 6.38 17.70
C ARG A 9 -15.60 7.40 16.70
N LEU A 10 -15.04 8.52 17.16
CA LEU A 10 -14.42 9.53 16.31
C LEU A 10 -13.21 8.94 15.58
N ASP A 11 -12.33 8.24 16.29
CA ASP A 11 -11.14 7.60 15.70
C ASP A 11 -11.52 6.57 14.62
N ARG A 12 -12.60 5.81 14.84
CA ARG A 12 -13.11 4.87 13.83
C ARG A 12 -13.65 5.59 12.60
N LEU A 13 -14.37 6.70 12.79
CA LEU A 13 -14.91 7.49 11.68
C LEU A 13 -13.79 8.14 10.86
N GLU A 14 -12.77 8.70 11.49
CA GLU A 14 -11.60 9.26 10.80
C GLU A 14 -10.84 8.21 9.98
N LYS A 15 -10.68 6.99 10.53
CA LYS A 15 -10.08 5.85 9.81
C LYS A 15 -10.91 5.45 8.59
N LEU A 16 -12.23 5.40 8.72
CA LEU A 16 -13.13 5.05 7.60
C LEU A 16 -13.12 6.12 6.50
N LEU A 17 -13.10 7.40 6.86
CA LEU A 17 -13.01 8.49 5.88
C LEU A 17 -11.68 8.44 5.12
N THR A 18 -10.58 8.17 5.83
CA THR A 18 -9.25 8.00 5.22
C THR A 18 -9.19 6.78 4.30
N ALA A 19 -9.97 5.73 4.59
CA ALA A 19 -10.02 4.52 3.77
C ALA A 19 -10.54 4.78 2.34
N HIS A 20 -11.43 5.76 2.16
CA HIS A 20 -12.00 6.11 0.85
C HIS A 20 -11.16 7.11 0.05
N LYS A 21 -10.13 7.71 0.66
CA LYS A 21 -9.31 8.71 -0.01
C LYS A 21 -8.46 8.08 -1.13
N GLU A 22 -8.54 8.64 -2.33
CA GLU A 22 -7.75 8.19 -3.48
C GLU A 22 -6.32 8.75 -3.48
N VAL A 23 -6.11 9.91 -2.88
CA VAL A 23 -4.83 10.61 -2.84
C VAL A 23 -4.43 10.87 -1.40
N LEU A 24 -3.29 10.32 -0.99
CA LEU A 24 -2.75 10.46 0.37
C LEU A 24 -1.68 11.56 0.40
N THR A 25 -1.61 12.28 1.50
CA THR A 25 -0.49 13.15 1.87
C THR A 25 0.68 12.33 2.40
N PHE A 26 1.80 12.98 2.69
CA PHE A 26 2.97 12.33 3.28
C PHE A 26 2.67 11.66 4.63
N GLU A 27 1.98 12.36 5.54
CA GLU A 27 1.64 11.83 6.86
C GLU A 27 0.65 10.66 6.75
N GLU A 28 -0.42 10.83 5.98
CA GLU A 28 -1.40 9.75 5.74
C GLU A 28 -0.75 8.53 5.08
N THR A 29 0.29 8.72 4.26
CA THR A 29 1.04 7.60 3.66
C THR A 29 1.88 6.87 4.71
N CYS A 30 2.49 7.60 5.66
CA CYS A 30 3.18 6.98 6.79
C CYS A 30 2.20 6.14 7.63
N ASP A 31 1.04 6.71 7.94
CA ASP A 31 0.01 6.03 8.74
C ASP A 31 -0.59 4.82 8.00
N TYR A 32 -0.82 4.96 6.69
CA TYR A 32 -1.39 3.90 5.86
C TYR A 32 -0.42 2.73 5.63
N THR A 33 0.87 3.00 5.43
CA THR A 33 1.87 1.97 5.08
C THR A 33 2.67 1.45 6.27
N GLY A 34 2.67 2.17 7.39
CA GLY A 34 3.56 1.92 8.53
C GLY A 34 5.03 2.27 8.26
N ILE A 35 5.34 2.87 7.11
CA ILE A 35 6.70 3.32 6.78
C ILE A 35 7.04 4.53 7.65
N SER A 36 8.20 4.50 8.32
CA SER A 36 8.67 5.65 9.11
C SER A 36 8.88 6.89 8.23
N ARG A 37 8.61 8.09 8.79
CA ARG A 37 8.79 9.37 8.08
C ARG A 37 10.16 9.50 7.43
N SER A 38 11.24 9.21 8.17
CA SER A 38 12.60 9.31 7.66
C SER A 38 12.82 8.39 6.45
N TYR A 39 12.26 7.19 6.49
CA TYR A 39 12.40 6.25 5.38
C TYR A 39 11.52 6.65 4.18
N LEU A 40 10.29 7.13 4.40
CA LEU A 40 9.46 7.65 3.32
C LEU A 40 10.09 8.87 2.65
N TYR A 41 10.72 9.76 3.42
CA TYR A 41 11.50 10.87 2.88
C TYR A 41 12.64 10.37 1.99
N LYS A 42 13.41 9.37 2.45
CA LYS A 42 14.47 8.77 1.63
C LYS A 42 13.91 8.24 0.31
N LEU A 43 12.84 7.45 0.35
CA LEU A 43 12.19 6.88 -0.84
C LEU A 43 11.68 7.93 -1.83
N THR A 44 11.11 9.03 -1.32
CA THR A 44 10.62 10.13 -2.17
C THR A 44 11.76 10.94 -2.76
N SER A 45 12.82 11.21 -1.98
CA SER A 45 14.02 11.91 -2.48
C SER A 45 14.79 11.11 -3.52
N SER A 46 14.82 9.78 -3.41
CA SER A 46 15.45 8.88 -4.38
C SER A 46 14.56 8.56 -5.58
N GLY A 47 13.32 9.06 -5.63
CA GLY A 47 12.38 8.78 -6.71
C GLY A 47 11.93 7.30 -6.79
N THR A 48 12.16 6.51 -5.75
CA THR A 48 11.91 5.06 -5.76
C THR A 48 10.42 4.72 -5.55
N ILE A 49 9.73 5.52 -4.74
CA ILE A 49 8.29 5.38 -4.49
C ILE A 49 7.51 6.32 -5.44
N PRO A 50 6.41 5.86 -6.08
CA PRO A 50 5.60 6.70 -6.95
C PRO A 50 4.93 7.83 -6.16
N HIS A 51 5.20 9.08 -6.53
CA HIS A 51 4.68 10.25 -5.84
C HIS A 51 4.56 11.46 -6.79
N SER A 52 3.79 12.46 -6.37
CA SER A 52 3.57 13.72 -7.10
C SER A 52 3.96 14.92 -6.23
N LYS A 53 4.55 15.95 -6.84
CA LYS A 53 4.91 17.23 -6.20
C LYS A 53 4.41 18.43 -7.03
N PRO A 54 3.08 18.64 -7.15
CA PRO A 54 2.51 19.62 -8.09
C PRO A 54 3.03 21.05 -7.88
N ASN A 55 3.28 21.43 -6.62
CA ASN A 55 3.76 22.77 -6.24
C ASN A 55 5.16 22.73 -5.60
N GLY A 56 5.91 21.63 -5.76
CA GLY A 56 7.27 21.45 -5.21
C GLY A 56 7.38 21.25 -3.70
N LYS A 57 6.46 21.80 -2.88
CA LYS A 57 6.49 21.73 -1.41
C LYS A 57 5.81 20.49 -0.82
N MET A 58 4.64 20.14 -1.35
CA MET A 58 3.82 19.04 -0.83
C MET A 58 4.03 17.77 -1.65
N ILE A 59 4.03 16.62 -0.96
CA ILE A 59 4.15 15.30 -1.58
C ILE A 59 2.81 14.57 -1.46
N PHE A 60 2.32 14.06 -2.58
CA PHE A 60 1.07 13.31 -2.66
C PHE A 60 1.30 11.93 -3.30
N PHE A 61 0.45 10.99 -2.92
CA PHE A 61 0.52 9.59 -3.35
C PHE A 61 -0.85 9.13 -3.84
N GLU A 62 -0.94 8.68 -5.09
CA GLU A 62 -2.15 7.99 -5.58
C GLU A 62 -2.19 6.60 -4.94
N LYS A 63 -3.23 6.32 -4.16
CA LYS A 63 -3.38 5.10 -3.35
C LYS A 63 -3.24 3.83 -4.18
N ARG A 64 -3.79 3.83 -5.40
CA ARG A 64 -3.70 2.68 -6.31
C ARG A 64 -2.27 2.40 -6.78
N LYS A 65 -1.52 3.44 -7.17
CA LYS A 65 -0.09 3.31 -7.56
C LYS A 65 0.76 2.89 -6.37
N LEU A 66 0.49 3.46 -5.19
CA LEU A 66 1.16 3.09 -3.95
C LEU A 66 0.94 1.62 -3.61
N ASN A 67 -0.31 1.13 -3.65
CA ASN A 67 -0.61 -0.29 -3.40
C ASN A 67 0.10 -1.22 -4.39
N ASN A 68 0.10 -0.88 -5.67
CA ASN A 68 0.81 -1.65 -6.67
C ASN A 68 2.33 -1.69 -6.39
N TRP A 69 2.90 -0.57 -5.94
CA TRP A 69 4.31 -0.49 -5.55
C TRP A 69 4.63 -1.33 -4.30
N LEU A 70 3.77 -1.29 -3.29
CA LEU A 70 3.93 -2.07 -2.05
C LEU A 70 3.89 -3.59 -2.30
N LEU A 71 3.13 -4.02 -3.31
CA LEU A 71 2.97 -5.43 -3.68
C LEU A 71 3.97 -5.90 -4.74
N GLN A 72 4.96 -5.06 -5.11
CA GLN A 72 6.02 -5.46 -6.02
C GLN A 72 6.88 -6.59 -5.43
N ASN A 73 7.47 -7.39 -6.32
CA ASN A 73 8.32 -8.53 -5.95
C ASN A 73 7.59 -9.54 -5.04
N SER A 74 6.28 -9.73 -5.26
CA SER A 74 5.49 -10.70 -4.52
C SER A 74 6.09 -12.11 -4.65
N ARG A 75 6.12 -12.83 -3.53
CA ARG A 75 6.60 -14.21 -3.48
C ARG A 75 5.42 -15.15 -3.60
N LYS A 76 5.47 -16.03 -4.58
CA LYS A 76 4.48 -17.11 -4.72
C LYS A 76 4.54 -18.02 -3.49
N SER A 77 3.37 -18.43 -3.03
CA SER A 77 3.23 -19.48 -2.03
C SER A 77 3.67 -20.83 -2.59
N LYS A 78 4.00 -21.77 -1.70
CA LYS A 78 4.37 -23.14 -2.10
C LYS A 78 3.28 -23.79 -2.95
N ALA A 79 2.01 -23.63 -2.57
CA ALA A 79 0.88 -24.14 -3.30
C ALA A 79 0.74 -23.53 -4.71
N GLU A 80 1.03 -22.24 -4.89
CA GLU A 80 1.02 -21.61 -6.21
C GLU A 80 2.15 -22.15 -7.09
N ILE A 81 3.34 -22.34 -6.52
CA ILE A 81 4.48 -22.93 -7.22
C ILE A 81 4.18 -24.37 -7.65
N GLU A 82 3.63 -25.19 -6.75
CA GLU A 82 3.23 -26.58 -7.02
C GLU A 82 2.16 -26.66 -8.10
N ASN A 83 1.13 -25.81 -8.04
CA ASN A 83 0.08 -25.75 -9.05
C ASN A 83 0.62 -25.33 -10.42
N GLU A 84 1.56 -24.40 -10.48
CA GLU A 84 2.19 -23.99 -11.73
C GLU A 84 3.05 -25.10 -12.33
N ALA A 85 3.81 -25.83 -11.49
CA ALA A 85 4.56 -27.01 -11.90
C ALA A 85 3.62 -28.09 -12.45
N LEU A 86 2.52 -28.41 -11.74
CA LEU A 86 1.50 -29.35 -12.20
C LEU A 86 0.91 -28.93 -13.55
N ARG A 87 0.47 -27.67 -13.69
CA ARG A 87 -0.06 -27.13 -14.96
C ARG A 87 0.94 -27.27 -16.11
N HIS A 88 2.22 -27.00 -15.86
CA HIS A 88 3.27 -27.14 -16.88
C HIS A 88 3.44 -28.59 -17.33
N THR A 89 3.46 -29.56 -16.40
CA THR A 89 3.56 -30.99 -16.74
C THR A 89 2.35 -31.49 -17.54
N LEU A 90 1.14 -31.04 -17.19
CA LEU A 90 -0.09 -31.41 -17.90
C LEU A 90 -0.14 -30.81 -19.32
N LYS A 91 0.35 -29.57 -19.51
CA LYS A 91 0.39 -28.91 -20.82
C LYS A 91 1.35 -29.59 -21.80
N ASN A 92 2.48 -30.11 -21.31
CA ASN A 92 3.49 -30.78 -22.13
C ASN A 92 3.17 -32.26 -22.40
N ARG A 93 2.13 -32.81 -21.76
CA ARG A 93 1.53 -34.10 -22.12
C ARG A 93 0.40 -33.88 -23.11
N ARG A 94 0.73 -33.53 -24.36
CA ARG A 94 -0.19 -33.73 -25.50
C ARG A 94 0.42 -34.79 -26.43
N PRO A 95 -0.40 -35.73 -26.95
CA PRO A 95 0.05 -36.90 -27.68
C PRO A 95 0.82 -36.56 -28.96
#